data_AF-A0A9D2FDV7-F1
#
_entry.id   AF-A0A9D2FDV7-F1
#
_cell.length_a   1.000
_cell.length_b   1.000
_cell.length_c   1.000
_cell.angle_alpha   90.00
_cell.angle_beta   90.00
_cell.angle_gamma   90.00
#
_symmetry.space_group_name_H-M   'P 1'
#
loop_
_entity.id
_entity.type
_entity.pdbx_description
1 polymer ?
#
loop_
_entity_poly.entity_id
_entity_poly.type
_entity_poly.pdbx_seq_one_letter_code
_entity_poly.pdbx_strand_id
1 'polypeptide(L)'
;MENLSNDTLNSLTTDLTILHLSDLHFNTTGAQPLKLYDALIKDIEQQLFYSQNIIIIVTGDIVDRGDYTAKKLVKHFFEKLNTSLEKIGKKVEEIYFVPGNHDKSLDYPTKALCQMPGPFDKQFFKSFGGFFNKAFKEYKQLTEEIHQIFFKAENSIETFGCNELNINGQQYIFVRFNTAWSANGGDGDRRNLKLGDFQLQELEKQYKEIRLNARELGNNPVVIAMAHHPLNHLEGKDEDAVQNFLIGQRGIDAQLFLCGHTHTRDVVNWSNNRQSLTTLSTGIGWPDESLSDHSQLHAYSIYVLRLDLNSIDVYVRSTNDGGTFVEDYRLYTREENRKHNKIVLPLSQTTVHSYFELGTVNGRSPKVLFLSNNFIKNTEHFIESLGIYRQMAIQEMHFRKGKKKKREIDDTSLFFSFMQVLCDGFIVNFINKPPETSQPNIRSHFRCICPSPNKNEIKYLRMCASLWPEQAAGTDVGVKEFPYSELIKAAFEAKHPLIHSINPEEYKISTDWKDFITAIPLFDENLYNYSVDDSNIQKYPIITFGVSIKSDEYKSFLYCLDYYRIDRVIASILQLYIRQMNFDLTKFANNFKEILKDGIN
;
A
#
# COMPACT_ATOMS: atom_id res chain seq x y z
N MET A 1 -6.19 -9.50 -24.47
CA MET A 1 -6.24 -8.72 -23.22
C MET A 1 -5.31 -7.54 -23.46
N GLU A 2 -5.88 -6.43 -23.91
CA GLU A 2 -5.13 -5.26 -24.36
C GLU A 2 -4.52 -4.50 -23.18
N ASN A 3 -3.31 -4.00 -23.42
CA ASN A 3 -2.47 -3.27 -22.48
C ASN A 3 -3.23 -2.10 -21.84
N LEU A 4 -3.41 -2.17 -20.52
CA LEU A 4 -3.75 -1.02 -19.68
C LEU A 4 -2.67 0.04 -19.86
N SER A 5 -3.04 1.29 -20.14
CA SER A 5 -2.10 2.41 -20.01
C SER A 5 -1.82 2.63 -18.52
N ASN A 6 -0.60 2.35 -18.08
CA ASN A 6 -0.12 2.53 -16.70
C ASN A 6 -0.38 3.94 -16.12
N ASP A 7 -0.58 4.94 -16.98
CA ASP A 7 -0.75 6.35 -16.59
C ASP A 7 -1.99 6.64 -15.73
N THR A 8 -3.08 5.87 -15.85
CA THR A 8 -4.31 6.11 -15.07
C THR A 8 -4.24 5.50 -13.66
N LEU A 9 -3.44 4.44 -13.46
CA LEU A 9 -3.23 3.85 -12.14
C LEU A 9 -2.20 4.64 -11.31
N ASN A 10 -1.22 5.26 -11.99
CA ASN A 10 -0.12 5.98 -11.37
C ASN A 10 -0.55 7.19 -10.53
N SER A 11 -1.74 7.78 -10.76
CA SER A 11 -2.18 8.99 -10.05
C SER A 11 -2.99 8.77 -8.76
N LEU A 12 -3.32 7.52 -8.41
CA LEU A 12 -4.30 7.23 -7.35
C LEU A 12 -3.70 6.71 -6.04
N THR A 13 -2.49 6.13 -6.06
CA THR A 13 -1.88 5.54 -4.87
C THR A 13 -0.44 6.00 -4.66
N THR A 14 -0.14 6.52 -3.46
CA THR A 14 1.22 6.85 -2.95
C THR A 14 1.91 5.62 -2.34
N ASP A 15 1.37 4.42 -2.58
CA ASP A 15 1.91 3.17 -2.02
C ASP A 15 3.32 2.94 -2.60
N LEU A 16 4.33 2.73 -1.74
CA LEU A 16 5.68 2.34 -2.14
C LEU A 16 5.85 0.84 -1.87
N THR A 17 6.28 0.08 -2.87
CA THR A 17 6.58 -1.35 -2.70
C THR A 17 8.08 -1.58 -2.66
N ILE A 18 8.57 -2.23 -1.60
CA ILE A 18 9.98 -2.60 -1.43
C ILE A 18 10.12 -4.11 -1.60
N LEU A 19 10.86 -4.54 -2.62
CA LEU A 19 11.39 -5.89 -2.69
C LEU A 19 12.73 -5.94 -1.96
N HIS A 20 12.79 -6.65 -0.85
CA HIS A 20 14.01 -6.76 -0.03
C HIS A 20 14.69 -8.11 -0.24
N LEU A 21 15.90 -8.06 -0.79
CA LEU A 21 16.79 -9.20 -0.99
C LEU A 21 18.03 -9.03 -0.10
N SER A 22 18.54 -10.14 0.42
CA SER A 22 19.79 -10.16 1.19
C SER A 22 20.39 -11.55 1.16
N ASP A 23 21.68 -11.67 1.48
CA ASP A 23 22.39 -12.94 1.66
C ASP A 23 22.23 -13.87 0.42
N LEU A 24 22.48 -13.31 -0.78
CA LEU A 24 22.34 -14.02 -2.05
C LEU A 24 23.46 -15.04 -2.28
N HIS A 25 24.68 -14.73 -1.81
CA HIS A 25 25.89 -15.57 -1.85
C HIS A 25 26.13 -16.32 -3.17
N PHE A 26 26.09 -15.62 -4.30
CA PHE A 26 26.40 -16.23 -5.59
C PHE A 26 27.82 -16.81 -5.60
N ASN A 27 27.93 -18.07 -6.05
CA ASN A 27 29.20 -18.74 -6.32
C ASN A 27 29.13 -19.51 -7.66
N THR A 28 30.24 -20.08 -8.10
CA THR A 28 30.33 -20.84 -9.37
C THR A 28 30.23 -22.36 -9.17
N THR A 29 29.94 -22.82 -7.96
CA THR A 29 29.96 -24.23 -7.57
C THR A 29 28.56 -24.82 -7.42
N GLY A 30 28.29 -25.94 -8.12
CA GLY A 30 27.02 -26.66 -8.04
C GLY A 30 25.90 -26.05 -8.87
N ALA A 31 24.92 -26.88 -9.26
CA ALA A 31 23.78 -26.45 -10.11
C ALA A 31 22.53 -26.04 -9.29
N GLN A 32 22.54 -26.29 -7.98
CA GLN A 32 21.44 -26.01 -7.05
C GLN A 32 21.01 -24.52 -7.02
N PRO A 33 21.93 -23.53 -7.02
CA PRO A 33 21.54 -22.11 -6.91
C PRO A 33 20.63 -21.63 -8.04
N LEU A 34 20.86 -22.08 -9.28
CA LEU A 34 20.08 -21.62 -10.45
C LEU A 34 18.60 -22.02 -10.38
N LYS A 35 18.27 -23.22 -9.88
CA LYS A 35 16.88 -23.66 -9.72
C LYS A 35 16.15 -22.84 -8.67
N LEU A 36 16.82 -22.56 -7.55
CA LEU A 36 16.29 -21.74 -6.47
C LEU A 36 16.03 -20.31 -6.96
N TYR A 37 16.98 -19.70 -7.67
CA TYR A 37 16.84 -18.35 -8.20
C TYR A 37 15.73 -18.25 -9.27
N ASP A 38 15.57 -19.26 -10.13
CA ASP A 38 14.46 -19.30 -11.08
C ASP A 38 13.10 -19.43 -10.35
N ALA A 39 13.03 -20.23 -9.28
CA ALA A 39 11.84 -20.33 -8.43
C ALA A 39 11.54 -19.02 -7.70
N LEU A 40 12.58 -18.32 -7.20
CA LEU A 40 12.48 -17.02 -6.56
C LEU A 40 11.93 -15.96 -7.52
N ILE A 41 12.48 -15.85 -8.73
CA ILE A 41 12.02 -14.87 -9.73
C ILE A 41 10.56 -15.14 -10.10
N LYS A 42 10.18 -16.41 -10.24
CA LYS A 42 8.79 -16.79 -10.54
C LYS A 42 7.83 -16.42 -9.41
N ASP A 43 8.22 -16.60 -8.15
CA ASP A 43 7.40 -16.18 -7.01
C ASP A 43 7.31 -14.65 -6.94
N ILE A 44 8.42 -13.93 -7.14
CA ILE A 44 8.44 -12.46 -7.18
C ILE A 44 7.51 -11.92 -8.27
N GLU A 45 7.52 -12.51 -9.47
CA GLU A 45 6.61 -12.17 -10.58
C GLU A 45 5.14 -12.26 -10.13
N GLN A 46 4.79 -13.32 -9.42
CA GLN A 46 3.42 -13.52 -8.92
C GLN A 46 3.06 -12.52 -7.81
N GLN A 47 3.95 -12.32 -6.84
CA GLN A 47 3.68 -11.46 -5.69
C GLN A 47 3.60 -9.98 -6.06
N LEU A 48 4.39 -9.52 -7.04
CA LEU A 48 4.45 -8.12 -7.46
C LEU A 48 3.44 -7.75 -8.56
N PHE A 49 2.61 -8.69 -9.01
CA PHE A 49 1.66 -8.48 -10.11
C PHE A 49 0.72 -7.27 -9.88
N TYR A 50 0.29 -7.04 -8.64
CA TYR A 50 -0.58 -5.90 -8.29
C TYR A 50 0.16 -4.74 -7.61
N SER A 51 1.48 -4.83 -7.48
CA SER A 51 2.29 -3.81 -6.83
C SER A 51 2.52 -2.61 -7.76
N GLN A 52 2.76 -1.45 -7.15
CA GLN A 52 3.11 -0.20 -7.83
C GLN A 52 4.32 0.42 -7.14
N ASN A 53 4.99 1.35 -7.83
CA ASN A 53 6.15 2.09 -7.33
C ASN A 53 7.18 1.15 -6.66
N ILE A 54 7.69 0.19 -7.44
CA ILE A 54 8.52 -0.89 -6.93
C ILE A 54 9.96 -0.40 -6.81
N ILE A 55 10.55 -0.54 -5.64
CA ILE A 55 11.99 -0.39 -5.42
C ILE A 55 12.59 -1.71 -5.00
N ILE A 56 13.85 -1.93 -5.38
CA ILE A 56 14.60 -3.12 -4.97
C ILE A 56 15.66 -2.68 -3.95
N ILE A 57 15.70 -3.35 -2.82
CA ILE A 57 16.69 -3.13 -1.78
C ILE A 57 17.51 -4.41 -1.59
N VAL A 58 18.83 -4.28 -1.71
CA VAL A 58 19.76 -5.38 -1.52
C VAL A 58 20.66 -5.07 -0.32
N THR A 59 20.49 -5.81 0.78
CA THR A 59 21.23 -5.57 2.02
C THR A 59 22.47 -6.45 2.17
N GLY A 60 23.26 -6.59 1.09
CA GLY A 60 24.60 -7.17 1.13
C GLY A 60 24.67 -8.67 0.94
N ASP A 61 25.89 -9.18 0.98
CA ASP A 61 26.28 -10.56 0.73
C ASP A 61 25.77 -11.07 -0.62
N ILE A 62 26.12 -10.31 -1.67
CA ILE A 62 25.76 -10.63 -3.05
C ILE A 62 26.58 -11.81 -3.54
N VAL A 63 27.89 -11.79 -3.32
CA VAL A 63 28.83 -12.85 -3.73
C VAL A 63 29.33 -13.62 -2.53
N ASP A 64 29.67 -14.89 -2.73
CA ASP A 64 30.25 -15.68 -1.65
C ASP A 64 31.72 -15.29 -1.41
N ARG A 65 32.04 -14.79 -0.20
CA ARG A 65 33.40 -14.56 0.33
C ARG A 65 34.29 -13.68 -0.56
N GLY A 66 33.70 -12.70 -1.21
CA GLY A 66 34.40 -11.76 -2.08
C GLY A 66 34.84 -12.39 -3.40
N ASP A 67 34.29 -13.55 -3.76
CA ASP A 67 34.60 -14.22 -5.02
C ASP A 67 33.74 -13.67 -6.17
N TYR A 68 34.30 -12.69 -6.86
CA TYR A 68 33.68 -12.06 -8.02
C TYR A 68 33.79 -12.90 -9.32
N THR A 69 34.28 -14.14 -9.29
CA THR A 69 34.18 -15.03 -10.45
C THR A 69 32.71 -15.33 -10.81
N ALA A 70 31.81 -15.29 -9.83
CA ALA A 70 30.37 -15.48 -10.02
C ALA A 70 29.63 -14.26 -10.61
N LYS A 71 30.32 -13.16 -10.89
CA LYS A 71 29.73 -11.90 -11.38
C LYS A 71 28.77 -12.07 -12.57
N LYS A 72 29.10 -12.98 -13.51
CA LYS A 72 28.23 -13.26 -14.66
C LYS A 72 26.89 -13.87 -14.24
N LEU A 73 26.88 -14.73 -13.23
CA LEU A 73 25.66 -15.35 -12.69
C LEU A 73 24.79 -14.32 -11.96
N VAL A 74 25.42 -13.43 -11.18
CA VAL A 74 24.72 -12.32 -10.52
C VAL A 74 24.00 -11.44 -11.56
N LYS A 75 24.71 -11.03 -12.61
CA LYS A 75 24.12 -10.22 -13.69
C LYS A 75 22.97 -10.92 -14.39
N HIS A 76 23.15 -12.20 -14.74
CA HIS A 76 22.10 -13.01 -15.35
C HIS A 76 20.84 -13.11 -14.47
N PHE A 77 21.00 -13.21 -13.14
CA PHE A 77 19.88 -13.17 -12.22
C PHE A 77 19.12 -11.84 -12.28
N PHE A 78 19.82 -10.71 -12.18
CA PHE A 78 19.17 -9.39 -12.22
C PHE A 78 18.59 -9.05 -13.61
N GLU A 79 19.20 -9.51 -14.71
CA GLU A 79 18.64 -9.42 -16.06
C GLU A 79 17.32 -10.19 -16.17
N LYS A 80 17.27 -11.42 -15.66
CA LYS A 80 16.03 -12.21 -15.61
C LYS A 80 14.98 -11.58 -14.70
N LEU A 81 15.38 -11.05 -13.54
CA LEU A 81 14.47 -10.35 -12.64
C LEU A 81 13.84 -9.14 -13.33
N ASN A 82 14.64 -8.27 -13.96
CA ASN A 82 14.13 -7.12 -14.70
C ASN A 82 13.18 -7.55 -15.82
N THR A 83 13.59 -8.53 -16.64
CA THR A 83 12.76 -9.08 -17.73
C THR A 83 11.43 -9.64 -17.23
N SER A 84 11.44 -10.33 -16.08
CA SER A 84 10.24 -10.89 -15.47
C SER A 84 9.26 -9.80 -15.02
N LEU A 85 9.76 -8.73 -14.42
CA LEU A 85 8.96 -7.58 -14.01
C LEU A 85 8.41 -6.81 -15.23
N GLU A 86 9.22 -6.59 -16.27
CA GLU A 86 8.76 -5.97 -17.52
C GLU A 86 7.63 -6.77 -18.19
N LYS A 87 7.72 -8.10 -18.16
CA LYS A 87 6.70 -9.02 -18.73
C LYS A 87 5.33 -8.86 -18.08
N ILE A 88 5.28 -8.55 -16.78
CA ILE A 88 4.03 -8.26 -16.05
C ILE A 88 3.70 -6.76 -16.02
N GLY A 89 4.34 -5.96 -16.87
CA GLY A 89 4.09 -4.52 -17.03
C GLY A 89 4.57 -3.67 -15.86
N LYS A 90 5.52 -4.18 -15.07
CA LYS A 90 6.08 -3.49 -13.89
C LYS A 90 7.41 -2.84 -14.22
N LYS A 91 7.58 -1.63 -13.70
CA LYS A 91 8.83 -0.87 -13.75
C LYS A 91 9.38 -0.73 -12.33
N VAL A 92 10.69 -0.87 -12.20
CA VAL A 92 11.41 -0.55 -10.96
C VAL A 92 11.72 0.95 -10.97
N GLU A 93 11.38 1.63 -9.88
CA GLU A 93 11.64 3.06 -9.69
C GLU A 93 13.11 3.32 -9.33
N GLU A 94 13.69 2.46 -8.48
CA GLU A 94 15.10 2.53 -8.09
C GLU A 94 15.60 1.20 -7.48
N ILE A 95 16.91 0.98 -7.49
CA ILE A 95 17.59 -0.11 -6.77
C ILE A 95 18.70 0.43 -5.85
N TYR A 96 18.66 0.05 -4.58
CA TYR A 96 19.65 0.46 -3.59
C TYR A 96 20.41 -0.71 -2.98
N PHE A 97 21.71 -0.49 -2.73
CA PHE A 97 22.61 -1.49 -2.19
C PHE A 97 23.36 -0.98 -0.96
N VAL A 98 23.60 -1.89 -0.02
CA VAL A 98 24.62 -1.79 1.03
C VAL A 98 25.47 -3.07 1.03
N PRO A 99 26.79 -2.98 1.25
CA PRO A 99 27.63 -4.16 1.21
C PRO A 99 27.49 -5.01 2.49
N GLY A 100 27.61 -6.32 2.32
CA GLY A 100 27.77 -7.28 3.41
C GLY A 100 29.23 -7.66 3.63
N ASN A 101 29.48 -8.47 4.68
CA ASN A 101 30.85 -8.85 5.04
C ASN A 101 31.50 -9.79 4.00
N HIS A 102 30.71 -10.48 3.18
CA HIS A 102 31.18 -11.29 2.05
C HIS A 102 31.40 -10.47 0.77
N ASP A 103 31.05 -9.19 0.72
CA ASP A 103 31.19 -8.40 -0.51
C ASP A 103 32.57 -7.73 -0.67
N LYS A 104 33.47 -7.84 0.32
CA LYS A 104 34.78 -7.20 0.28
C LYS A 104 35.93 -8.17 0.13
N SER A 105 37.01 -7.71 -0.50
CA SER A 105 38.28 -8.42 -0.46
C SER A 105 38.92 -8.25 0.92
N LEU A 106 39.30 -9.37 1.56
CA LEU A 106 39.98 -9.38 2.86
C LEU A 106 41.50 -9.61 2.69
N ASP A 107 42.20 -8.61 2.16
CA ASP A 107 43.67 -8.61 2.13
C ASP A 107 44.27 -8.29 3.52
N TYR A 108 45.58 -8.56 3.70
CA TYR A 108 46.26 -8.35 4.97
C TYR A 108 46.12 -6.91 5.51
N PRO A 109 46.32 -5.85 4.70
CA PRO A 109 46.06 -4.48 5.13
C PRO A 109 44.62 -4.23 5.60
N THR A 110 43.63 -4.74 4.88
CA THR A 110 42.21 -4.58 5.24
C THR A 110 41.91 -5.25 6.58
N LYS A 111 42.42 -6.47 6.82
CA LYS A 111 42.27 -7.15 8.11
C LYS A 111 42.90 -6.37 9.26
N ALA A 112 44.11 -5.83 9.05
CA ALA A 112 44.79 -5.02 10.05
C ALA A 112 43.98 -3.76 10.42
N LEU A 113 43.38 -3.09 9.42
CA LEU A 113 42.52 -1.92 9.63
C LEU A 113 41.25 -2.24 10.43
N CYS A 114 40.60 -3.38 10.16
CA CYS A 114 39.40 -3.81 10.88
C CYS A 114 39.67 -4.01 12.39
N GLN A 115 40.91 -4.39 12.73
CA GLN A 115 41.35 -4.66 14.11
C GLN A 115 41.90 -3.43 14.82
N MET A 116 42.12 -2.30 14.13
CA MET A 116 42.66 -1.10 14.77
C MET A 116 41.73 -0.61 15.89
N PRO A 117 42.29 -0.07 17.00
CA PRO A 117 41.52 0.69 17.96
C PRO A 117 41.20 2.08 17.39
N GLY A 118 40.05 2.65 17.79
CA GLY A 118 39.63 4.00 17.39
C GLY A 118 40.50 5.12 17.97
N PRO A 119 40.20 6.40 17.67
CA PRO A 119 38.94 6.88 17.10
C PRO A 119 38.85 6.74 15.56
N PHE A 120 37.65 6.45 15.05
CA PHE A 120 37.35 6.36 13.62
C PHE A 120 36.61 7.62 13.13
N ASP A 121 37.34 8.73 13.08
CA ASP A 121 36.81 10.04 12.69
C ASP A 121 37.13 10.40 11.23
N LYS A 122 36.82 11.64 10.83
CA LYS A 122 37.12 12.15 9.48
C LYS A 122 38.62 12.12 9.13
N GLN A 123 39.51 12.29 10.10
CA GLN A 123 40.96 12.26 9.86
C GLN A 123 41.43 10.82 9.60
N PHE A 124 40.89 9.85 10.35
CA PHE A 124 41.06 8.43 10.06
C PHE A 124 40.59 8.10 8.65
N PHE A 125 39.37 8.47 8.28
CA PHE A 125 38.84 8.18 6.94
C PHE A 125 39.63 8.88 5.83
N LYS A 126 40.10 10.11 6.04
CA LYS A 126 40.98 10.80 5.08
C LYS A 126 42.31 10.08 4.88
N SER A 127 42.85 9.47 5.93
CA SER A 127 44.17 8.81 5.90
C SER A 127 44.11 7.36 5.40
N PHE A 128 43.03 6.64 5.74
CA PHE A 128 42.91 5.19 5.49
C PHE A 128 41.76 4.81 4.56
N GLY A 129 40.88 5.74 4.18
CA GLY A 129 39.71 5.49 3.35
C GLY A 129 40.01 4.88 1.98
N GLY A 130 41.22 5.12 1.45
CA GLY A 130 41.70 4.47 0.22
C GLY A 130 41.74 2.94 0.30
N PHE A 131 42.05 2.38 1.48
CA PHE A 131 42.04 0.93 1.68
C PHE A 131 40.62 0.37 1.67
N PHE A 132 39.66 1.05 2.30
CA PHE A 132 38.25 0.65 2.26
C PHE A 132 37.71 0.71 0.83
N ASN A 133 37.99 1.80 0.10
CA ASN A 133 37.58 1.93 -1.29
C ASN A 133 38.17 0.84 -2.18
N LYS A 134 39.43 0.44 -1.94
CA LYS A 134 40.05 -0.68 -2.64
C LYS A 134 39.36 -2.01 -2.31
N ALA A 135 39.04 -2.25 -1.03
CA ALA A 135 38.44 -3.51 -0.58
C ALA A 135 37.04 -3.77 -1.16
N PHE A 136 36.30 -2.71 -1.50
CA PHE A 136 34.97 -2.78 -2.11
C PHE A 136 34.97 -2.44 -3.61
N LYS A 137 36.12 -2.41 -4.28
CA LYS A 137 36.20 -1.97 -5.68
C LYS A 137 35.33 -2.84 -6.60
N GLU A 138 35.46 -4.15 -6.48
CA GLU A 138 34.70 -5.12 -7.27
C GLU A 138 33.20 -5.07 -6.95
N TYR A 139 32.85 -4.85 -5.67
CA TYR A 139 31.47 -4.63 -5.22
C TYR A 139 30.84 -3.41 -5.88
N LYS A 140 31.52 -2.25 -5.84
CA LYS A 140 31.04 -1.02 -6.46
C LYS A 140 30.81 -1.22 -7.96
N GLN A 141 31.80 -1.81 -8.65
CA GLN A 141 31.66 -2.09 -10.08
C GLN A 141 30.50 -3.05 -10.39
N LEU A 142 30.29 -4.09 -9.57
CA LEU A 142 29.18 -5.02 -9.77
C LEU A 142 27.83 -4.34 -9.56
N THR A 143 27.68 -3.54 -8.51
CA THR A 143 26.41 -2.83 -8.24
C THR A 143 26.10 -1.78 -9.30
N GLU A 144 27.12 -1.08 -9.82
CA GLU A 144 27.00 -0.17 -10.97
C GLU A 144 26.49 -0.90 -12.22
N GLU A 145 27.06 -2.06 -12.53
CA GLU A 145 26.62 -2.88 -13.65
C GLU A 145 25.21 -3.43 -13.46
N ILE A 146 24.81 -3.75 -12.22
CA ILE A 146 23.42 -4.14 -11.93
C ILE A 146 22.48 -2.96 -12.12
N HIS A 147 22.82 -1.77 -11.64
CA HIS A 147 22.01 -0.57 -11.83
C HIS A 147 21.80 -0.25 -13.32
N GLN A 148 22.83 -0.45 -14.16
CA GLN A 148 22.72 -0.29 -15.61
C GLN A 148 21.71 -1.25 -16.27
N ILE A 149 21.49 -2.45 -15.71
CA ILE A 149 20.46 -3.39 -16.21
C ILE A 149 19.07 -2.75 -16.13
N PHE A 150 18.78 -2.01 -15.05
CA PHE A 150 17.46 -1.41 -14.82
C PHE A 150 17.30 -0.02 -15.46
N PHE A 151 18.34 0.82 -15.45
CA PHE A 151 18.21 2.25 -15.79
C PHE A 151 19.04 2.74 -16.99
N LYS A 152 19.88 1.88 -17.58
CA LYS A 152 20.76 2.21 -18.73
C LYS A 152 21.66 3.45 -18.54
N ALA A 153 21.79 3.94 -17.31
CA ALA A 153 22.60 5.09 -16.93
C ALA A 153 23.74 4.64 -16.00
N GLU A 154 24.91 5.23 -16.20
CA GLU A 154 26.05 5.05 -15.30
C GLU A 154 25.86 5.93 -14.07
N ASN A 155 25.71 5.29 -12.91
CA ASN A 155 25.65 5.97 -11.60
C ASN A 155 26.72 5.35 -10.71
N SER A 156 27.66 6.17 -10.22
CA SER A 156 28.65 5.72 -9.23
C SER A 156 27.95 5.32 -7.94
N ILE A 157 28.15 4.08 -7.49
CA ILE A 157 27.50 3.57 -6.27
C ILE A 157 28.50 3.53 -5.12
N GLU A 158 28.32 4.44 -4.18
CA GLU A 158 29.06 4.43 -2.92
C GLU A 158 28.55 3.36 -1.95
N THR A 159 29.41 2.92 -1.05
CA THR A 159 29.09 1.86 -0.07
C THR A 159 28.20 2.33 1.09
N PHE A 160 28.14 3.64 1.32
CA PHE A 160 27.25 4.30 2.26
C PHE A 160 26.87 5.68 1.72
N GLY A 161 25.78 6.26 2.21
CA GLY A 161 25.32 7.58 1.77
C GLY A 161 23.81 7.76 1.91
N CYS A 162 23.32 8.95 1.58
CA CYS A 162 21.90 9.26 1.53
C CYS A 162 21.44 9.41 0.07
N ASN A 163 20.29 8.84 -0.26
CA ASN A 163 19.67 8.97 -1.57
C ASN A 163 18.23 9.47 -1.42
N GLU A 164 17.80 10.32 -2.34
CA GLU A 164 16.44 10.84 -2.41
C GLU A 164 15.68 10.18 -3.56
N LEU A 165 14.42 9.85 -3.33
CA LEU A 165 13.48 9.42 -4.36
C LEU A 165 12.14 10.15 -4.16
N ASN A 166 11.62 10.73 -5.23
CA ASN A 166 10.33 11.42 -5.22
C ASN A 166 9.34 10.65 -6.09
N ILE A 167 8.27 10.16 -5.47
CA ILE A 167 7.20 9.43 -6.16
C ILE A 167 5.90 10.15 -5.85
N ASN A 168 5.18 10.59 -6.88
CA ASN A 168 3.87 11.23 -6.76
C ASN A 168 3.82 12.39 -5.74
N GLY A 169 4.89 13.19 -5.65
CA GLY A 169 4.99 14.32 -4.71
C GLY A 169 5.31 13.94 -3.26
N GLN A 170 5.51 12.66 -2.98
CA GLN A 170 6.04 12.18 -1.70
C GLN A 170 7.55 11.96 -1.79
N GLN A 171 8.27 12.52 -0.81
CA GLN A 171 9.72 12.33 -0.65
C GLN A 171 10.03 11.07 0.18
N TYR A 172 10.95 10.27 -0.32
CA TYR A 172 11.57 9.15 0.38
C TYR A 172 13.07 9.39 0.47
N ILE A 173 13.66 9.12 1.64
CA ILE A 173 15.10 9.25 1.87
C ILE A 173 15.65 7.92 2.34
N PHE A 174 16.60 7.38 1.59
CA PHE A 174 17.28 6.13 1.88
C PHE A 174 18.63 6.43 2.51
N VAL A 175 18.85 5.95 3.74
CA VAL A 175 20.09 6.14 4.49
C VAL A 175 20.84 4.83 4.56
N ARG A 176 21.94 4.74 3.83
CA ARG A 176 22.70 3.51 3.59
C ARG A 176 23.94 3.49 4.47
N PHE A 177 24.05 2.48 5.31
CA PHE A 177 25.21 2.26 6.18
C PHE A 177 26.08 1.12 5.64
N ASN A 178 27.39 1.34 5.58
CA ASN A 178 28.36 0.27 5.42
C ASN A 178 28.71 -0.25 6.81
N THR A 179 28.06 -1.32 7.26
CA THR A 179 28.43 -2.03 8.50
C THR A 179 29.50 -3.10 8.26
N ALA A 180 29.81 -3.40 7.00
CA ALA A 180 30.76 -4.44 6.62
C ALA A 180 32.22 -3.98 6.64
N TRP A 181 32.52 -2.68 6.61
CA TRP A 181 33.90 -2.20 6.47
C TRP A 181 34.83 -2.72 7.58
N SER A 182 34.34 -2.86 8.81
CA SER A 182 35.09 -3.33 9.98
C SER A 182 34.93 -4.83 10.28
N ALA A 183 34.11 -5.54 9.51
CA ALA A 183 33.87 -6.98 9.69
C ALA A 183 35.13 -7.80 9.37
N ASN A 184 35.43 -8.81 10.18
CA ASN A 184 36.55 -9.72 9.92
C ASN A 184 36.10 -11.06 9.31
N GLY A 185 34.79 -11.29 9.26
CA GLY A 185 34.18 -12.54 8.80
C GLY A 185 34.10 -13.56 9.93
N GLY A 186 32.89 -14.05 10.21
CA GLY A 186 32.61 -15.09 11.20
C GLY A 186 31.99 -14.58 12.51
N ASP A 187 31.72 -15.51 13.43
CA ASP A 187 30.93 -15.27 14.65
C ASP A 187 31.51 -14.21 15.61
N GLY A 188 32.81 -13.92 15.50
CA GLY A 188 33.50 -12.91 16.30
C GLY A 188 33.07 -11.47 16.01
N ASP A 189 32.38 -11.23 14.89
CA ASP A 189 31.91 -9.89 14.51
C ASP A 189 30.71 -9.44 15.36
N ARG A 190 29.92 -10.37 15.90
CA ARG A 190 28.76 -10.03 16.73
C ARG A 190 29.18 -9.21 17.96
N ARG A 191 28.56 -8.03 18.11
CA ARG A 191 28.82 -7.03 19.18
C ARG A 191 30.20 -6.35 19.08
N ASN A 192 30.92 -6.52 17.99
CA ASN A 192 32.29 -5.98 17.81
C ASN A 192 32.45 -5.17 16.53
N LEU A 193 31.40 -5.02 15.72
CA LEU A 193 31.47 -4.20 14.51
C LEU A 193 31.53 -2.72 14.85
N LYS A 194 32.42 -2.03 14.15
CA LYS A 194 32.59 -0.58 14.25
C LYS A 194 31.98 0.11 13.04
N LEU A 195 31.21 1.17 13.25
CA LEU A 195 30.70 2.03 12.17
C LEU A 195 31.61 3.25 11.96
N GLY A 196 32.01 3.88 13.07
CA GLY A 196 32.85 5.08 13.10
C GLY A 196 32.09 6.40 12.87
N ASP A 197 32.50 7.44 13.61
CA ASP A 197 31.93 8.78 13.56
C ASP A 197 32.04 9.42 12.16
N PHE A 198 33.03 9.02 11.37
CA PHE A 198 33.19 9.51 9.99
C PHE A 198 31.95 9.24 9.13
N GLN A 199 31.32 8.07 9.29
CA GLN A 199 30.16 7.67 8.52
C GLN A 199 28.93 8.47 8.97
N LEU A 200 28.68 8.55 10.28
CA LEU A 200 27.54 9.29 10.83
C LEU A 200 27.59 10.78 10.48
N GLN A 201 28.76 11.40 10.57
CA GLN A 201 28.91 12.82 10.24
C GLN A 201 28.68 13.11 8.76
N GLU A 202 29.06 12.20 7.87
CA GLU A 202 28.83 12.35 6.43
C GLU A 202 27.36 12.09 6.07
N LEU A 203 26.73 11.07 6.67
CA LEU A 203 25.30 10.80 6.49
C LEU A 203 24.44 11.96 7.01
N GLU A 204 24.77 12.51 8.18
CA GLU A 204 24.09 13.68 8.74
C GLU A 204 24.20 14.89 7.80
N LYS A 205 25.38 15.12 7.22
CA LYS A 205 25.62 16.20 6.26
C LYS A 205 24.77 16.01 5.00
N GLN A 206 24.83 14.85 4.36
CA GLN A 206 24.07 14.57 3.13
C GLN A 206 22.56 14.63 3.37
N TYR A 207 22.09 14.09 4.50
CA TYR A 207 20.68 14.18 4.89
C TYR A 207 20.23 15.64 5.03
N LYS A 208 21.02 16.49 5.70
CA LYS A 208 20.72 17.92 5.81
C LYS A 208 20.68 18.61 4.46
N GLU A 209 21.61 18.31 3.55
CA GLU A 209 21.62 18.86 2.19
C GLU A 209 20.34 18.50 1.42
N ILE A 210 19.93 17.23 1.43
CA ILE A 210 18.67 16.77 0.84
C ILE A 210 17.47 17.53 1.45
N ARG A 211 17.41 17.64 2.77
CA ARG A 211 16.30 18.31 3.46
C ARG A 211 16.27 19.82 3.23
N LEU A 212 17.42 20.47 3.04
CA LEU A 212 17.48 21.90 2.73
C LEU A 212 16.93 22.17 1.33
N ASN A 213 17.26 21.33 0.35
CA ASN A 213 16.79 21.45 -1.03
C ASN A 213 15.28 21.17 -1.16
N ALA A 214 14.74 20.31 -0.28
CA ALA A 214 13.34 19.86 -0.33
C ALA A 214 12.33 20.76 0.41
N ARG A 215 12.76 21.87 1.03
CA ARG A 215 11.88 22.75 1.85
C ARG A 215 10.69 23.33 1.07
N GLU A 216 10.70 23.28 -0.25
CA GLU A 216 9.61 23.75 -1.11
C GLU A 216 8.45 22.73 -1.26
N LEU A 217 8.63 21.45 -0.86
CA LEU A 217 7.67 20.36 -1.14
C LEU A 217 6.58 20.15 -0.08
N GLY A 218 6.64 20.84 1.07
CA GLY A 218 5.58 20.83 2.10
C GLY A 218 5.31 19.51 2.85
N ASN A 219 5.86 18.37 2.39
CA ASN A 219 5.61 17.03 2.94
C ASN A 219 6.78 16.52 3.81
N ASN A 220 6.44 15.76 4.87
CA ASN A 220 7.43 15.05 5.67
C ASN A 220 7.95 13.82 4.91
N PRO A 221 9.28 13.60 4.89
CA PRO A 221 9.86 12.49 4.16
C PRO A 221 9.61 11.18 4.90
N VAL A 222 9.55 10.10 4.16
CA VAL A 222 9.67 8.75 4.71
C VAL A 222 11.14 8.36 4.68
N VAL A 223 11.72 8.10 5.83
CA VAL A 223 13.15 7.84 6.00
C VAL A 223 13.36 6.35 6.28
N ILE A 224 14.07 5.70 5.35
CA ILE A 224 14.34 4.26 5.36
C ILE A 224 15.84 4.06 5.50
N ALA A 225 16.26 3.57 6.65
CA ALA A 225 17.65 3.19 6.90
C ALA A 225 17.91 1.75 6.44
N MET A 226 19.12 1.47 5.98
CA MET A 226 19.52 0.11 5.58
C MET A 226 20.99 -0.17 5.86
N ALA A 227 21.26 -1.40 6.28
CA ALA A 227 22.60 -1.92 6.55
C ALA A 227 22.61 -3.44 6.29
N HIS A 228 23.76 -4.06 6.13
CA HIS A 228 23.81 -5.54 6.10
C HIS A 228 23.56 -6.12 7.49
N HIS A 229 24.38 -5.74 8.47
CA HIS A 229 24.26 -6.25 9.83
C HIS A 229 23.14 -5.56 10.65
N PRO A 230 22.41 -6.31 11.49
CA PRO A 230 21.51 -5.71 12.49
C PRO A 230 22.27 -4.86 13.51
N LEU A 231 21.58 -3.89 14.13
CA LEU A 231 22.19 -2.93 15.07
C LEU A 231 22.92 -3.60 16.25
N ASN A 232 22.40 -4.73 16.73
CA ASN A 232 23.00 -5.48 17.84
C ASN A 232 24.31 -6.21 17.49
N HIS A 233 24.80 -6.10 16.25
CA HIS A 233 26.14 -6.56 15.85
C HIS A 233 27.20 -5.48 16.04
N LEU A 234 26.79 -4.21 16.14
CA LEU A 234 27.70 -3.11 16.45
C LEU A 234 28.21 -3.21 17.88
N GLU A 235 29.40 -2.65 18.13
CA GLU A 235 29.86 -2.41 19.49
C GLU A 235 28.93 -1.43 20.21
N GLY A 236 28.77 -1.55 21.53
CA GLY A 236 27.73 -0.83 22.26
C GLY A 236 27.72 0.69 22.05
N LYS A 237 28.91 1.31 21.93
CA LYS A 237 29.02 2.74 21.63
C LYS A 237 28.46 3.11 20.25
N ASP A 238 28.77 2.32 19.24
CA ASP A 238 28.29 2.54 17.87
C ASP A 238 26.82 2.18 17.72
N GLU A 239 26.34 1.13 18.40
CA GLU A 239 24.90 0.80 18.48
C GLU A 239 24.11 1.99 19.04
N ASP A 240 24.53 2.53 20.20
CA ASP A 240 23.89 3.69 20.82
C ASP A 240 23.95 4.93 19.91
N ALA A 241 25.09 5.17 19.26
CA ALA A 241 25.24 6.32 18.36
C ALA A 241 24.32 6.20 17.14
N VAL A 242 24.22 5.02 16.53
CA VAL A 242 23.34 4.77 15.38
C VAL A 242 21.87 4.84 15.80
N GLN A 243 21.48 4.21 16.90
CA GLN A 243 20.11 4.30 17.40
C GLN A 243 19.70 5.76 17.68
N ASN A 244 20.57 6.54 18.31
CA ASN A 244 20.33 7.97 18.54
C ASN A 244 20.27 8.78 17.25
N PHE A 245 21.09 8.45 16.25
CA PHE A 245 21.04 9.05 14.93
C PHE A 245 19.72 8.74 14.22
N LEU A 246 19.19 7.53 14.34
CA LEU A 246 17.96 7.10 13.67
C LEU A 246 16.69 7.70 14.30
N ILE A 247 16.54 7.64 15.64
CA ILE A 247 15.29 8.01 16.33
C ILE A 247 15.43 9.04 17.45
N GLY A 248 16.66 9.43 17.79
CA GLY A 248 16.93 10.42 18.84
C GLY A 248 16.49 11.83 18.45
N GLN A 249 16.35 12.73 19.42
CA GLN A 249 15.75 14.06 19.24
C GLN A 249 16.37 14.92 18.12
N ARG A 250 17.66 14.74 17.85
CA ARG A 250 18.41 15.45 16.79
C ARG A 250 18.73 14.55 15.59
N GLY A 251 18.14 13.36 15.56
CA GLY A 251 18.34 12.36 14.53
C GLY A 251 17.59 12.68 13.24
N ILE A 252 17.51 11.67 12.38
CA ILE A 252 16.92 11.77 11.03
C ILE A 252 15.47 11.33 10.96
N ASP A 253 14.90 10.94 12.09
CA ASP A 253 13.54 10.46 12.23
C ASP A 253 13.22 9.29 11.28
N ALA A 254 14.04 8.23 11.31
CA ALA A 254 13.83 7.01 10.54
C ALA A 254 12.57 6.24 10.97
N GLN A 255 11.79 5.73 10.00
CA GLN A 255 10.64 4.84 10.24
C GLN A 255 11.01 3.37 10.10
N LEU A 256 11.89 3.05 9.16
CA LEU A 256 12.30 1.67 8.86
C LEU A 256 13.82 1.50 8.96
N PHE A 257 14.25 0.34 9.44
CA PHE A 257 15.63 -0.15 9.34
C PHE A 257 15.63 -1.54 8.68
N LEU A 258 16.24 -1.66 7.50
CA LEU A 258 16.28 -2.90 6.73
C LEU A 258 17.66 -3.55 6.85
N CYS A 259 17.71 -4.84 7.18
CA CYS A 259 18.97 -5.57 7.29
C CYS A 259 18.86 -7.08 6.96
N GLY A 260 20.01 -7.77 6.89
CA GLY A 260 20.12 -9.22 6.68
C GLY A 260 21.05 -9.87 7.70
N HIS A 261 22.01 -10.68 7.22
CA HIS A 261 23.10 -11.32 7.97
C HIS A 261 22.71 -12.48 8.89
N THR A 262 21.72 -12.30 9.78
CA THR A 262 21.39 -13.34 10.77
C THR A 262 20.64 -14.53 10.18
N HIS A 263 20.20 -14.42 8.93
CA HIS A 263 19.30 -15.35 8.23
C HIS A 263 18.00 -15.66 9.00
N THR A 264 17.76 -14.93 10.10
CA THR A 264 16.52 -14.91 10.87
C THR A 264 15.58 -13.87 10.29
N ARG A 265 14.28 -14.15 10.40
CA ARG A 265 13.23 -13.29 9.84
C ARG A 265 12.53 -12.62 10.99
N ASP A 266 13.14 -11.56 11.50
CA ASP A 266 12.63 -10.86 12.67
C ASP A 266 12.02 -9.52 12.30
N VAL A 267 10.89 -9.23 12.94
CA VAL A 267 10.27 -7.90 12.96
C VAL A 267 10.45 -7.37 14.37
N VAL A 268 11.34 -6.39 14.53
CA VAL A 268 11.62 -5.78 15.83
C VAL A 268 11.25 -4.32 15.76
N ASN A 269 10.43 -3.86 16.69
CA ASN A 269 10.07 -2.46 16.75
C ASN A 269 10.64 -1.78 18.00
N TRP A 270 11.35 -0.69 17.76
CA TRP A 270 11.92 0.18 18.76
C TRP A 270 11.06 1.44 18.85
N SER A 271 10.75 1.90 20.06
CA SER A 271 9.98 3.13 20.22
C SER A 271 10.45 3.92 21.42
N ASN A 272 10.45 5.24 21.28
CA ASN A 272 10.55 6.20 22.38
C ASN A 272 9.28 7.08 22.38
N ASN A 273 9.21 8.04 23.31
CA ASN A 273 8.05 8.91 23.47
C ASN A 273 7.79 9.85 22.27
N ARG A 274 8.68 9.90 21.28
CA ARG A 274 8.57 10.74 20.08
C ARG A 274 8.38 9.92 18.81
N GLN A 275 9.04 8.77 18.71
CA GLN A 275 9.22 8.06 17.46
C GLN A 275 9.26 6.54 17.62
N SER A 276 8.84 5.82 16.58
CA SER A 276 9.05 4.39 16.40
C SER A 276 9.93 4.09 15.18
N LEU A 277 10.72 3.03 15.27
CA LEU A 277 11.54 2.45 14.21
C LEU A 277 11.24 0.97 14.11
N THR A 278 10.76 0.53 12.96
CA THR A 278 10.56 -0.89 12.67
C THR A 278 11.80 -1.43 11.95
N THR A 279 12.50 -2.36 12.59
CA THR A 279 13.56 -3.18 12.00
C THR A 279 12.94 -4.39 11.31
N LEU A 280 13.26 -4.57 10.03
CA LEU A 280 12.80 -5.68 9.21
C LEU A 280 14.03 -6.43 8.66
N SER A 281 14.21 -7.66 9.13
CA SER A 281 15.32 -8.51 8.69
C SER A 281 14.85 -9.58 7.69
N THR A 282 15.61 -9.79 6.62
CA THR A 282 15.39 -10.88 5.66
C THR A 282 16.72 -11.36 5.09
N GLY A 283 16.76 -12.59 4.62
CA GLY A 283 17.93 -13.18 3.98
C GLY A 283 17.56 -14.48 3.28
N ILE A 284 18.11 -14.68 2.09
CA ILE A 284 17.93 -15.91 1.33
C ILE A 284 18.65 -17.06 2.02
N GLY A 285 19.73 -16.79 2.75
CA GLY A 285 20.41 -17.79 3.58
C GLY A 285 21.21 -18.77 2.73
N TRP A 286 22.53 -18.60 2.72
CA TRP A 286 23.49 -19.50 2.09
C TRP A 286 24.81 -19.42 2.88
N PRO A 287 25.67 -20.47 2.88
CA PRO A 287 25.49 -21.74 2.19
C PRO A 287 24.88 -22.86 3.04
N ASP A 288 24.16 -23.78 2.37
CA ASP A 288 23.85 -25.10 2.94
C ASP A 288 25.17 -25.84 3.23
N GLU A 289 25.34 -26.31 4.46
CA GLU A 289 26.45 -27.21 4.78
C GLU A 289 26.25 -28.52 4.00
N SER A 290 27.27 -28.98 3.28
CA SER A 290 27.23 -30.19 2.45
C SER A 290 26.89 -31.50 3.19
N LEU A 291 26.65 -31.44 4.50
CA LEU A 291 26.43 -32.55 5.41
C LEU A 291 25.04 -32.54 6.06
N SER A 292 24.16 -31.57 5.77
CA SER A 292 22.79 -31.58 6.32
C SER A 292 21.81 -32.30 5.38
N ASP A 293 21.05 -33.25 5.93
CA ASP A 293 19.98 -33.97 5.21
C ASP A 293 18.77 -33.06 4.87
N HIS A 294 18.75 -31.83 5.36
CA HIS A 294 17.71 -30.83 5.12
C HIS A 294 18.34 -29.53 4.59
N SER A 295 17.78 -28.98 3.50
CA SER A 295 18.13 -27.65 3.01
C SER A 295 17.65 -26.58 4.01
N GLN A 296 18.47 -25.58 4.30
CA GLN A 296 18.00 -24.42 5.04
C GLN A 296 16.89 -23.72 4.25
N LEU A 297 15.93 -23.13 4.97
CA LEU A 297 14.80 -22.48 4.33
C LEU A 297 15.26 -21.12 3.80
N HIS A 298 15.06 -20.88 2.51
CA HIS A 298 15.46 -19.64 1.87
C HIS A 298 14.30 -18.64 1.86
N ALA A 299 14.55 -17.36 2.14
CA ALA A 299 13.49 -16.36 2.16
C ALA A 299 13.82 -15.02 1.53
N TYR A 300 12.76 -14.31 1.20
CA TYR A 300 12.80 -12.90 0.86
C TYR A 300 11.54 -12.22 1.39
N SER A 301 11.55 -10.88 1.39
CA SER A 301 10.43 -10.11 1.91
C SER A 301 9.99 -9.02 0.95
N ILE A 302 8.69 -8.72 0.97
CA ILE A 302 8.09 -7.57 0.29
C ILE A 302 7.43 -6.70 1.35
N TYR A 303 7.68 -5.39 1.30
CA TYR A 303 7.06 -4.42 2.18
C TYR A 303 6.25 -3.43 1.36
N VAL A 304 5.00 -3.18 1.72
CA VAL A 304 4.16 -2.16 1.06
C VAL A 304 3.84 -1.06 2.06
N LEU A 305 4.41 0.13 1.83
CA LEU A 305 4.22 1.30 2.66
C LEU A 305 3.03 2.08 2.12
N ARG A 306 1.96 2.19 2.92
CA ARG A 306 0.76 2.95 2.58
C ARG A 306 0.63 4.15 3.51
N LEU A 307 1.08 5.30 3.03
CA LEU A 307 1.22 6.50 3.85
C LEU A 307 -0.13 7.02 4.32
N ASP A 308 -1.11 7.07 3.42
CA ASP A 308 -2.47 7.54 3.71
C ASP A 308 -3.19 6.68 4.76
N LEU A 309 -2.75 5.43 4.94
CA LEU A 309 -3.31 4.49 5.90
C LEU A 309 -2.44 4.32 7.16
N ASN A 310 -1.29 5.01 7.21
CA ASN A 310 -0.26 4.85 8.22
C ASN A 310 0.12 3.37 8.42
N SER A 311 0.22 2.59 7.35
CA SER A 311 0.39 1.12 7.42
C SER A 311 1.57 0.61 6.61
N ILE A 312 2.17 -0.47 7.08
CA ILE A 312 3.18 -1.28 6.41
C ILE A 312 2.60 -2.70 6.34
N ASP A 313 2.38 -3.20 5.12
CA ASP A 313 2.14 -4.63 4.91
C ASP A 313 3.49 -5.33 4.75
N VAL A 314 3.69 -6.41 5.49
CA VAL A 314 4.92 -7.22 5.48
C VAL A 314 4.58 -8.63 4.98
N TYR A 315 5.06 -8.94 3.78
CA TYR A 315 4.96 -10.26 3.16
C TYR A 315 6.32 -10.94 3.26
N VAL A 316 6.35 -12.16 3.80
CA VAL A 316 7.56 -12.97 3.93
C VAL A 316 7.30 -14.31 3.26
N ARG A 317 8.18 -14.64 2.32
CA ARG A 317 8.08 -15.84 1.50
C ARG A 317 9.27 -16.71 1.83
N SER A 318 9.04 -18.00 2.03
CA SER A 318 10.12 -18.96 2.26
C SER A 318 9.94 -20.22 1.43
N THR A 319 11.03 -20.89 1.08
CA THR A 319 10.96 -22.20 0.43
C THR A 319 10.24 -23.22 1.31
N ASN A 320 9.59 -24.20 0.69
CA ASN A 320 9.22 -25.47 1.31
C ASN A 320 10.23 -26.56 0.91
N ASP A 321 10.02 -27.80 1.37
CA ASP A 321 10.88 -28.96 1.05
C ASP A 321 11.01 -29.23 -0.46
N GLY A 322 10.05 -28.75 -1.27
CA GLY A 322 10.09 -28.84 -2.73
C GLY A 322 10.89 -27.73 -3.42
N GLY A 323 11.50 -26.80 -2.67
CA GLY A 323 12.23 -25.65 -3.22
C GLY A 323 11.33 -24.57 -3.83
N THR A 324 10.03 -24.61 -3.56
CA THR A 324 9.06 -23.59 -4.02
C THR A 324 8.78 -22.60 -2.91
N PHE A 325 8.70 -21.31 -3.24
CA PHE A 325 8.39 -20.27 -2.26
C PHE A 325 6.89 -20.27 -1.91
N VAL A 326 6.60 -20.22 -0.61
CA VAL A 326 5.26 -20.20 -0.01
C VAL A 326 5.22 -19.20 1.15
N GLU A 327 4.03 -18.94 1.69
CA GLU A 327 3.83 -18.07 2.84
C GLU A 327 4.56 -18.61 4.08
N ASP A 328 5.29 -17.74 4.79
CA ASP A 328 6.00 -18.17 6.00
C ASP A 328 5.10 -18.10 7.25
N TYR A 329 4.29 -19.15 7.45
CA TYR A 329 3.38 -19.25 8.61
C TYR A 329 4.09 -19.39 9.97
N ARG A 330 5.42 -19.55 9.99
CA ARG A 330 6.21 -19.48 11.24
C ARG A 330 6.27 -18.05 11.77
N LEU A 331 6.18 -17.05 10.89
CA LEU A 331 6.12 -15.63 11.24
C LEU A 331 4.70 -15.13 11.39
N TYR A 332 3.77 -15.69 10.60
CA TYR A 332 2.35 -15.40 10.72
C TYR A 332 1.74 -16.16 11.90
N THR A 333 2.12 -15.75 13.11
CA THR A 333 1.72 -16.41 14.36
C THR A 333 0.30 -16.06 14.81
N ARG A 334 -0.21 -14.88 14.43
CA ARG A 334 -1.58 -14.44 14.74
C ARG A 334 -2.58 -14.93 13.70
N GLU A 335 -3.83 -15.16 14.13
CA GLU A 335 -4.91 -15.62 13.25
C GLU A 335 -5.16 -14.64 12.10
N GLU A 336 -5.16 -13.33 12.37
CA GLU A 336 -5.34 -12.32 11.32
C GLU A 336 -4.19 -12.36 10.29
N ASN A 337 -2.96 -12.58 10.76
CA ASN A 337 -1.80 -12.66 9.86
C ASN A 337 -1.90 -13.88 8.93
N ARG A 338 -2.38 -15.01 9.45
CA ARG A 338 -2.59 -16.24 8.67
C ARG A 338 -3.74 -16.11 7.69
N LYS A 339 -4.83 -15.46 8.11
CA LYS A 339 -6.00 -15.20 7.25
C LYS A 339 -5.61 -14.39 6.01
N HIS A 340 -4.70 -13.42 6.18
CA HIS A 340 -4.35 -12.45 5.16
C HIS A 340 -2.97 -12.66 4.52
N ASN A 341 -2.25 -13.71 4.93
CA ASN A 341 -0.91 -14.05 4.48
C ASN A 341 0.09 -12.89 4.58
N LYS A 342 -0.01 -12.07 5.65
CA LYS A 342 0.84 -10.89 5.88
C LYS A 342 0.84 -10.46 7.33
N ILE A 343 1.88 -9.71 7.73
CA ILE A 343 1.87 -8.94 8.99
C ILE A 343 1.54 -7.49 8.64
N VAL A 344 0.78 -6.82 9.49
CA VAL A 344 0.48 -5.39 9.34
C VAL A 344 1.02 -4.62 10.55
N LEU A 345 1.78 -3.57 10.27
CA LEU A 345 2.39 -2.69 11.27
C LEU A 345 2.09 -1.24 10.93
N PRO A 346 1.99 -0.34 11.91
CA PRO A 346 1.86 1.08 11.61
C PRO A 346 3.20 1.67 11.17
N LEU A 347 3.17 2.65 10.25
CA LEU A 347 4.38 3.41 9.87
C LEU A 347 4.90 4.26 11.04
N SER A 348 3.98 4.82 11.84
CA SER A 348 4.27 5.50 13.09
C SER A 348 3.36 4.98 14.20
N GLN A 349 3.96 4.40 15.25
CA GLN A 349 3.23 3.83 16.38
C GLN A 349 2.77 4.89 17.40
N THR A 350 3.43 6.04 17.47
CA THR A 350 3.22 7.01 18.55
C THR A 350 1.86 7.71 18.50
N THR A 351 1.11 7.54 17.41
CA THR A 351 -0.17 8.23 17.17
C THR A 351 -1.36 7.27 17.00
N VAL A 352 -1.14 5.98 17.24
CA VAL A 352 -2.06 4.90 16.84
C VAL A 352 -2.56 4.09 18.03
N HIS A 353 -3.85 3.78 18.03
CA HIS A 353 -4.48 2.96 19.07
C HIS A 353 -4.76 1.52 18.61
N SER A 354 -5.34 1.36 17.41
CA SER A 354 -5.73 0.07 16.82
C SER A 354 -5.88 0.23 15.29
N TYR A 355 -6.43 -0.76 14.59
CA TYR A 355 -6.70 -0.71 13.15
C TYR A 355 -8.01 -1.38 12.75
N PHE A 356 -8.47 -1.14 11.52
CA PHE A 356 -9.55 -1.90 10.89
C PHE A 356 -9.26 -2.21 9.41
N GLU A 357 -9.93 -3.24 8.90
CA GLU A 357 -9.85 -3.67 7.50
C GLU A 357 -10.80 -2.83 6.64
N LEU A 358 -10.29 -2.28 5.54
CA LEU A 358 -11.11 -1.62 4.53
C LEU A 358 -11.73 -2.64 3.56
N GLY A 359 -12.91 -2.30 3.06
CA GLY A 359 -13.66 -3.09 2.11
C GLY A 359 -12.81 -3.47 0.89
N THR A 360 -12.71 -4.77 0.66
CA THR A 360 -11.83 -5.34 -0.37
C THR A 360 -12.57 -6.40 -1.16
N VAL A 361 -12.26 -6.52 -2.45
CA VAL A 361 -12.85 -7.55 -3.31
C VAL A 361 -12.51 -8.97 -2.86
N ASN A 362 -13.37 -9.92 -3.24
CA ASN A 362 -13.17 -11.33 -2.92
C ASN A 362 -11.84 -11.86 -3.49
N GLY A 363 -11.11 -12.64 -2.68
CA GLY A 363 -9.83 -13.22 -3.08
C GLY A 363 -8.62 -12.30 -2.93
N ARG A 364 -8.78 -11.09 -2.38
CA ARG A 364 -7.70 -10.14 -2.12
C ARG A 364 -7.54 -9.88 -0.62
N SER A 365 -6.30 -9.67 -0.20
CA SER A 365 -5.96 -9.32 1.18
C SER A 365 -6.35 -7.86 1.43
N PRO A 366 -7.07 -7.54 2.52
CA PRO A 366 -7.61 -6.21 2.73
C PRO A 366 -6.53 -5.19 3.03
N LYS A 367 -6.71 -3.95 2.57
CA LYS A 367 -5.91 -2.82 3.06
C LYS A 367 -6.35 -2.50 4.50
N VAL A 368 -5.41 -2.09 5.34
CA VAL A 368 -5.66 -1.82 6.76
C VAL A 368 -5.39 -0.35 7.06
N LEU A 369 -6.33 0.28 7.76
CA LEU A 369 -6.20 1.65 8.25
C LEU A 369 -5.96 1.66 9.76
N PHE A 370 -4.88 2.30 10.19
CA PHE A 370 -4.61 2.51 11.61
C PHE A 370 -5.36 3.73 12.16
N LEU A 371 -6.06 3.53 13.28
CA LEU A 371 -6.84 4.53 13.98
C LEU A 371 -5.91 5.57 14.63
N SER A 372 -5.77 6.71 13.96
CA SER A 372 -5.06 7.86 14.49
C SER A 372 -5.98 8.74 15.35
N ASN A 373 -5.39 9.58 16.21
CA ASN A 373 -6.14 10.62 16.93
C ASN A 373 -6.98 11.52 16.00
N ASN A 374 -6.50 11.76 14.76
CA ASN A 374 -7.23 12.55 13.78
C ASN A 374 -8.46 11.80 13.25
N PHE A 375 -8.31 10.51 12.96
CA PHE A 375 -9.43 9.66 12.52
C PHE A 375 -10.51 9.56 13.61
N ILE A 376 -10.11 9.41 14.88
CA ILE A 376 -11.05 9.37 16.01
C ILE A 376 -11.86 10.67 16.11
N LYS A 377 -11.22 11.84 15.99
CA LYS A 377 -11.95 13.13 15.97
C LYS A 377 -12.91 13.24 14.79
N ASN A 378 -12.50 12.84 13.59
CA ASN A 378 -13.37 12.84 12.42
C ASN A 378 -14.56 11.88 12.59
N THR A 379 -14.32 10.77 13.30
CA THR A 379 -15.33 9.77 13.62
C THR A 379 -16.41 10.32 14.56
N GLU A 380 -16.04 11.09 15.59
CA GLU A 380 -17.02 11.71 16.51
C GLU A 380 -18.04 12.56 15.74
N HIS A 381 -17.56 13.47 14.88
CA HIS A 381 -18.43 14.30 14.05
C HIS A 381 -19.26 13.48 13.05
N PHE A 382 -18.68 12.41 12.50
CA PHE A 382 -19.38 11.52 11.58
C PHE A 382 -20.56 10.80 12.26
N ILE A 383 -20.38 10.31 13.50
CA ILE A 383 -21.46 9.64 14.24
C ILE A 383 -22.60 10.60 14.55
N GLU A 384 -22.31 11.82 14.97
CA GLU A 384 -23.34 12.85 15.21
C GLU A 384 -24.14 13.12 13.93
N SER A 385 -23.44 13.33 12.83
CA SER A 385 -24.02 13.55 11.49
C SER A 385 -24.87 12.36 11.04
N LEU A 386 -24.40 11.14 11.30
CA LEU A 386 -25.15 9.90 11.01
C LEU A 386 -26.44 9.82 11.83
N GLY A 387 -26.42 10.23 13.09
CA GLY A 387 -27.60 10.31 13.95
C GLY A 387 -28.65 11.27 13.39
N ILE A 388 -28.23 12.49 13.06
CA ILE A 388 -29.10 13.53 12.48
C ILE A 388 -29.67 13.06 11.13
N TYR A 389 -28.84 12.45 10.28
CA TYR A 389 -29.26 11.93 8.98
C TYR A 389 -30.36 10.86 9.10
N ARG A 390 -30.22 9.92 10.05
CA ARG A 390 -31.25 8.90 10.31
C ARG A 390 -32.54 9.51 10.84
N GLN A 391 -32.45 10.50 11.73
CA GLN A 391 -33.61 11.19 12.27
C GLN A 391 -34.38 11.94 11.16
N MET A 392 -33.66 12.65 10.29
CA MET A 392 -34.22 13.34 9.12
C MET A 392 -34.95 12.34 8.21
N ALA A 393 -34.34 11.20 7.88
CA ALA A 393 -34.96 10.18 7.05
C ALA A 393 -36.27 9.64 7.62
N ILE A 394 -36.34 9.42 8.95
CA ILE A 394 -37.54 8.95 9.65
C ILE A 394 -38.63 10.03 9.64
N GLN A 395 -38.28 11.29 9.91
CA GLN A 395 -39.22 12.41 9.88
C GLN A 395 -39.84 12.61 8.49
N GLU A 396 -39.02 12.57 7.46
CA GLU A 396 -39.48 12.71 6.07
C GLU A 396 -40.41 11.58 5.65
N MET A 397 -40.12 10.35 6.09
CA MET A 397 -41.00 9.20 5.87
C MET A 397 -42.36 9.38 6.55
N HIS A 398 -42.40 9.86 7.79
CA HIS A 398 -43.66 10.13 8.50
C HIS A 398 -44.48 11.22 7.81
N PHE A 399 -43.83 12.30 7.37
CA PHE A 399 -44.48 13.38 6.63
C PHE A 399 -45.13 12.84 5.34
N ARG A 400 -44.39 12.04 4.56
CA ARG A 400 -44.87 11.42 3.31
C ARG A 400 -45.98 10.40 3.53
N LYS A 401 -45.92 9.62 4.62
CA LYS A 401 -47.02 8.72 5.01
C LYS A 401 -48.31 9.50 5.25
N GLY A 402 -48.23 10.71 5.79
CA GLY A 402 -49.34 11.66 5.90
C GLY A 402 -49.92 12.04 4.54
N LYS A 403 -49.07 12.45 3.59
CA LYS A 403 -49.50 12.80 2.21
C LYS A 403 -50.11 11.63 1.45
N LYS A 404 -49.53 10.42 1.58
CA LYS A 404 -50.07 9.19 0.98
C LYS A 404 -51.49 8.88 1.48
N LYS A 405 -51.73 8.99 2.79
CA LYS A 405 -53.07 8.77 3.37
C LYS A 405 -54.12 9.72 2.80
N LYS A 406 -53.71 10.94 2.46
CA LYS A 406 -54.58 11.95 1.82
C LYS A 406 -54.72 11.77 0.30
N ARG A 407 -54.02 10.79 -0.30
CA ARG A 407 -53.96 10.52 -1.76
C ARG A 407 -53.53 11.74 -2.58
N GLU A 408 -52.66 12.58 -2.03
CA GLU A 408 -52.21 13.82 -2.68
C GLU A 408 -51.17 13.57 -3.78
N ILE A 409 -50.35 12.51 -3.66
CA ILE A 409 -49.22 12.20 -4.54
C ILE A 409 -49.14 10.68 -4.71
N ASP A 410 -48.78 10.19 -5.90
CA ASP A 410 -48.59 8.76 -6.15
C ASP A 410 -47.33 8.20 -5.47
N ASP A 411 -47.31 6.88 -5.28
CA ASP A 411 -46.25 6.18 -4.55
C ASP A 411 -44.87 6.32 -5.19
N THR A 412 -44.80 6.37 -6.52
CA THR A 412 -43.55 6.50 -7.27
C THR A 412 -42.93 7.88 -7.05
N SER A 413 -43.74 8.93 -7.21
CA SER A 413 -43.30 10.31 -6.98
C SER A 413 -42.90 10.54 -5.52
N LEU A 414 -43.62 9.93 -4.57
CA LEU A 414 -43.27 9.96 -3.14
C LEU A 414 -41.95 9.24 -2.84
N PHE A 415 -41.64 8.14 -3.52
CA PHE A 415 -40.38 7.43 -3.34
C PHE A 415 -39.22 8.19 -3.99
N PHE A 416 -39.39 8.66 -5.22
CA PHE A 416 -38.35 9.38 -5.95
C PHE A 416 -37.91 10.65 -5.19
N SER A 417 -38.87 11.47 -4.76
CA SER A 417 -38.55 12.67 -3.99
C SER A 417 -38.06 12.35 -2.56
N PHE A 418 -38.41 11.20 -1.97
CA PHE A 418 -37.77 10.73 -0.73
C PHE A 418 -36.29 10.42 -0.95
N MET A 419 -35.95 9.73 -2.04
CA MET A 419 -34.57 9.43 -2.40
C MET A 419 -33.75 10.69 -2.67
N GLN A 420 -34.34 11.73 -3.30
CA GLN A 420 -33.69 13.03 -3.47
C GLN A 420 -33.39 13.68 -2.11
N VAL A 421 -34.37 13.74 -1.19
CA VAL A 421 -34.17 14.27 0.18
C VAL A 421 -33.09 13.50 0.94
N LEU A 422 -33.03 12.17 0.80
CA LEU A 422 -31.94 11.37 1.36
C LEU A 422 -30.58 11.72 0.77
N CYS A 423 -30.52 12.07 -0.50
CA CYS A 423 -29.28 12.44 -1.18
C CYS A 423 -28.78 13.81 -0.73
N ASP A 424 -29.68 14.79 -0.66
CA ASP A 424 -29.39 16.17 -0.24
C ASP A 424 -29.05 16.25 1.24
N GLY A 425 -29.87 15.60 2.08
CA GLY A 425 -29.61 15.51 3.50
C GLY A 425 -28.30 14.80 3.82
N PHE A 426 -27.82 13.90 2.97
CA PHE A 426 -26.51 13.29 3.17
C PHE A 426 -25.39 14.34 3.04
N ILE A 427 -25.43 15.16 2.00
CA ILE A 427 -24.44 16.23 1.82
C ILE A 427 -24.51 17.25 2.97
N VAL A 428 -25.71 17.76 3.27
CA VAL A 428 -25.93 18.80 4.27
C VAL A 428 -25.45 18.36 5.65
N ASN A 429 -25.77 17.13 6.06
CA ASN A 429 -25.47 16.67 7.41
C ASN A 429 -24.00 16.29 7.59
N PHE A 430 -23.35 15.69 6.59
CA PHE A 430 -21.99 15.17 6.75
C PHE A 430 -20.87 16.14 6.39
N ILE A 431 -21.13 17.15 5.55
CA ILE A 431 -20.08 18.05 5.05
C ILE A 431 -20.06 19.38 5.79
N ASN A 432 -21.22 19.89 6.24
CA ASN A 432 -21.49 21.08 7.08
C ASN A 432 -20.33 22.09 7.31
N LYS A 433 -19.65 22.47 6.24
CA LYS A 433 -18.52 23.41 6.23
C LYS A 433 -18.72 24.37 5.07
N PRO A 434 -18.55 25.69 5.26
CA PRO A 434 -18.67 26.63 4.17
C PRO A 434 -17.74 26.23 3.02
N PRO A 435 -18.22 26.26 1.77
CA PRO A 435 -17.40 25.84 0.64
C PRO A 435 -16.22 26.79 0.43
N GLU A 436 -15.02 26.25 0.35
CA GLU A 436 -13.80 27.03 0.07
C GLU A 436 -13.67 27.41 -1.41
N THR A 437 -14.39 26.69 -2.29
CA THR A 437 -14.36 26.89 -3.75
C THR A 437 -15.78 26.91 -4.31
N SER A 438 -15.97 27.37 -5.55
CA SER A 438 -17.27 27.36 -6.23
C SER A 438 -17.55 26.11 -7.06
N GLN A 439 -16.60 25.18 -7.18
CA GLN A 439 -16.79 23.94 -7.93
C GLN A 439 -17.18 22.77 -7.01
N PRO A 440 -18.05 21.83 -7.46
CA PRO A 440 -18.39 20.67 -6.68
C PRO A 440 -17.18 19.79 -6.38
N ASN A 441 -16.90 19.62 -5.09
CA ASN A 441 -15.83 18.79 -4.57
C ASN A 441 -16.34 17.44 -4.07
N ILE A 442 -17.64 17.32 -3.78
CA ILE A 442 -18.27 16.08 -3.32
C ILE A 442 -19.58 15.85 -4.06
N ARG A 443 -19.88 14.58 -4.34
CA ARG A 443 -21.17 14.15 -4.89
C ARG A 443 -21.67 12.92 -4.17
N SER A 444 -22.88 12.96 -3.62
CA SER A 444 -23.65 11.77 -3.25
C SER A 444 -24.62 11.43 -4.38
N HIS A 445 -24.92 10.15 -4.58
CA HIS A 445 -25.91 9.74 -5.59
C HIS A 445 -26.49 8.36 -5.31
N PHE A 446 -27.72 8.17 -5.79
CA PHE A 446 -28.34 6.86 -5.92
C PHE A 446 -28.51 6.48 -7.39
N ARG A 447 -28.43 5.18 -7.67
CA ARG A 447 -28.75 4.61 -8.97
C ARG A 447 -29.80 3.53 -8.83
N CYS A 448 -30.57 3.34 -9.89
CA CYS A 448 -31.54 2.26 -10.01
C CYS A 448 -31.20 1.41 -11.22
N ILE A 449 -31.39 0.10 -11.10
CA ILE A 449 -31.27 -0.84 -12.21
C ILE A 449 -32.25 -0.47 -13.32
N CYS A 450 -31.80 -0.58 -14.56
CA CYS A 450 -32.60 -0.44 -15.76
C CYS A 450 -32.32 -1.67 -16.65
N PRO A 451 -33.18 -2.71 -16.58
CA PRO A 451 -33.06 -3.87 -17.43
C PRO A 451 -33.17 -3.48 -18.91
N SER A 452 -32.23 -3.92 -19.75
CA SER A 452 -32.30 -3.72 -21.19
C SER A 452 -33.19 -4.79 -21.85
N PRO A 453 -33.89 -4.47 -22.97
CA PRO A 453 -34.55 -5.48 -23.79
C PRO A 453 -33.57 -6.53 -24.35
N ASN A 454 -32.31 -6.16 -24.54
CA ASN A 454 -31.23 -7.08 -24.90
C ASN A 454 -30.77 -7.82 -23.63
N LYS A 455 -31.04 -9.13 -23.59
CA LYS A 455 -30.96 -9.98 -22.39
C LYS A 455 -29.60 -10.09 -21.68
N ASN A 456 -28.55 -9.44 -22.19
CA ASN A 456 -27.18 -9.57 -21.68
C ASN A 456 -26.57 -8.25 -21.16
N GLU A 457 -27.30 -7.12 -21.18
CA GLU A 457 -26.78 -5.83 -20.69
C GLU A 457 -27.66 -5.23 -19.60
N ILE A 458 -27.27 -5.42 -18.34
CA ILE A 458 -27.85 -4.71 -17.20
C ILE A 458 -27.15 -3.36 -17.04
N LYS A 459 -27.92 -2.30 -16.94
CA LYS A 459 -27.43 -0.93 -16.73
C LYS A 459 -28.01 -0.31 -15.48
N TYR A 460 -27.31 0.68 -14.95
CA TYR A 460 -27.70 1.50 -13.81
C TYR A 460 -27.82 2.95 -14.24
N LEU A 461 -29.02 3.49 -14.06
CA LEU A 461 -29.33 4.88 -14.34
C LEU A 461 -29.30 5.67 -13.03
N ARG A 462 -28.81 6.90 -13.09
CA ARG A 462 -28.84 7.78 -11.92
C ARG A 462 -30.29 8.12 -11.56
N MET A 463 -30.65 7.91 -10.31
CA MET A 463 -31.95 8.25 -9.75
C MET A 463 -31.95 9.65 -9.18
N CYS A 464 -31.05 9.94 -8.26
CA CYS A 464 -30.85 11.27 -7.69
C CYS A 464 -29.36 11.49 -7.43
N ALA A 465 -28.97 12.75 -7.32
CA ALA A 465 -27.65 13.16 -6.88
C ALA A 465 -27.72 14.50 -6.15
N SER A 466 -26.74 14.72 -5.29
CA SER A 466 -26.50 15.99 -4.63
C SER A 466 -25.03 16.35 -4.75
N LEU A 467 -24.75 17.63 -4.98
CA LEU A 467 -23.41 18.17 -5.22
C LEU A 467 -23.07 19.18 -4.11
N TRP A 468 -21.83 19.13 -3.62
CA TRP A 468 -21.33 20.14 -2.68
C TRP A 468 -20.04 20.78 -3.18
N PRO A 469 -19.97 22.13 -3.20
CA PRO A 469 -21.08 23.08 -3.13
C PRO A 469 -22.10 22.92 -4.27
N GLU A 470 -23.32 23.40 -4.02
CA GLU A 470 -24.42 23.36 -4.98
C GLU A 470 -24.06 24.19 -6.24
N GLN A 471 -24.30 23.62 -7.43
CA GLN A 471 -24.13 24.37 -8.68
C GLN A 471 -25.38 25.21 -8.96
N ALA A 472 -25.18 26.37 -9.62
CA ALA A 472 -26.28 27.16 -10.14
C ALA A 472 -27.19 26.31 -11.04
N ALA A 473 -28.51 26.47 -10.86
CA ALA A 473 -29.54 25.74 -11.60
C ALA A 473 -29.30 25.82 -13.12
N GLY A 474 -29.26 24.65 -13.78
CA GLY A 474 -29.09 24.53 -15.24
C GLY A 474 -27.91 23.67 -15.72
N THR A 475 -27.08 23.17 -14.82
CA THR A 475 -26.06 22.14 -15.15
C THR A 475 -26.67 20.76 -15.00
N ASP A 476 -27.47 20.36 -15.99
CA ASP A 476 -27.92 18.98 -16.13
C ASP A 476 -26.69 18.09 -16.37
N VAL A 477 -26.14 17.53 -15.29
CA VAL A 477 -25.13 16.48 -15.37
C VAL A 477 -25.90 15.30 -15.95
N GLY A 478 -25.98 15.11 -17.27
CA GLY A 478 -26.95 14.20 -17.90
C GLY A 478 -27.03 12.77 -17.32
N VAL A 479 -28.07 12.02 -17.73
CA VAL A 479 -28.31 10.63 -17.35
C VAL A 479 -27.15 9.73 -17.81
N LYS A 480 -26.07 9.64 -17.01
CA LYS A 480 -24.97 8.71 -17.28
C LYS A 480 -25.42 7.30 -16.91
N GLU A 481 -25.55 6.45 -17.92
CA GLU A 481 -25.77 5.00 -17.76
C GLU A 481 -24.45 4.32 -17.39
N PHE A 482 -24.51 3.36 -16.46
CA PHE A 482 -23.35 2.55 -16.07
C PHE A 482 -23.67 1.07 -16.22
N PRO A 483 -22.84 0.27 -16.91
CA PRO A 483 -23.05 -1.17 -16.97
C PRO A 483 -22.88 -1.81 -15.58
N TYR A 484 -23.57 -2.92 -15.33
CA TYR A 484 -23.29 -3.77 -14.16
C TYR A 484 -21.90 -4.40 -14.29
N SER A 485 -20.92 -3.68 -13.75
CA SER A 485 -19.50 -3.99 -13.89
C SER A 485 -18.74 -3.30 -12.77
N GLU A 486 -17.43 -3.56 -12.70
CA GLU A 486 -16.50 -2.83 -11.86
C GLU A 486 -16.94 -2.84 -10.38
N LEU A 487 -16.84 -1.70 -9.70
CA LEU A 487 -17.13 -1.56 -8.27
C LEU A 487 -18.59 -1.84 -7.89
N ILE A 488 -19.57 -1.70 -8.79
CA ILE A 488 -20.97 -2.09 -8.47
C ILE A 488 -21.07 -3.60 -8.32
N LYS A 489 -20.52 -4.33 -9.29
CA LYS A 489 -20.51 -5.80 -9.26
C LYS A 489 -19.67 -6.30 -8.08
N ALA A 490 -18.46 -5.78 -7.95
CA ALA A 490 -17.53 -6.18 -6.90
C ALA A 490 -18.09 -5.92 -5.49
N ALA A 491 -18.73 -4.75 -5.25
CA ALA A 491 -19.32 -4.44 -3.94
C ALA A 491 -20.53 -5.34 -3.62
N PHE A 492 -21.31 -5.70 -4.65
CA PHE A 492 -22.43 -6.63 -4.48
C PHE A 492 -21.96 -8.04 -4.11
N GLU A 493 -20.92 -8.54 -4.78
CA GLU A 493 -20.33 -9.86 -4.53
C GLU A 493 -19.59 -9.93 -3.18
N ALA A 494 -18.88 -8.86 -2.81
CA ALA A 494 -18.18 -8.76 -1.53
C ALA A 494 -19.13 -8.50 -0.33
N LYS A 495 -20.37 -8.02 -0.59
CA LYS A 495 -21.34 -7.59 0.44
C LYS A 495 -20.72 -6.56 1.41
N HIS A 496 -19.94 -5.66 0.84
CA HIS A 496 -19.21 -4.61 1.55
C HIS A 496 -19.15 -3.35 0.68
N PRO A 497 -19.20 -2.14 1.26
CA PRO A 497 -18.80 -0.94 0.54
C PRO A 497 -17.37 -1.09 0.04
N LEU A 498 -17.10 -0.59 -1.17
CA LEU A 498 -15.76 -0.61 -1.77
C LEU A 498 -15.35 0.80 -2.20
N ILE A 499 -14.14 1.19 -1.81
CA ILE A 499 -13.51 2.46 -2.20
C ILE A 499 -12.60 2.20 -3.40
N HIS A 500 -12.64 3.09 -4.39
CA HIS A 500 -11.88 2.96 -5.62
C HIS A 500 -10.36 2.96 -5.39
N SER A 501 -9.81 3.91 -4.64
CA SER A 501 -8.36 3.94 -4.34
C SER A 501 -7.85 2.72 -3.54
N ILE A 502 -8.76 2.00 -2.88
CA ILE A 502 -8.46 0.76 -2.15
C ILE A 502 -8.52 -0.45 -3.09
N ASN A 503 -9.37 -0.41 -4.11
CA ASN A 503 -9.60 -1.46 -5.10
C ASN A 503 -9.43 -0.90 -6.55
N PRO A 504 -8.26 -0.34 -6.90
CA PRO A 504 -8.06 0.36 -8.18
C PRO A 504 -8.21 -0.57 -9.40
N GLU A 505 -7.97 -1.88 -9.22
CA GLU A 505 -8.06 -2.90 -10.27
C GLU A 505 -9.48 -3.11 -10.83
N GLU A 506 -10.51 -2.79 -10.04
CA GLU A 506 -11.90 -3.03 -10.43
C GLU A 506 -12.45 -1.96 -11.37
N TYR A 507 -11.83 -0.79 -11.44
CA TYR A 507 -12.40 0.35 -12.15
C TYR A 507 -11.52 0.74 -13.33
N LYS A 508 -12.08 0.61 -14.54
CA LYS A 508 -11.37 0.81 -15.81
C LYS A 508 -11.88 2.04 -16.57
N ILE A 509 -13.02 2.60 -16.15
CA ILE A 509 -13.60 3.79 -16.76
C ILE A 509 -12.86 5.06 -16.29
N SER A 510 -12.48 5.93 -17.21
CA SER A 510 -11.91 7.24 -16.84
C SER A 510 -12.93 8.09 -16.07
N THR A 511 -12.49 8.75 -15.00
CA THR A 511 -13.33 9.60 -14.14
C THR A 511 -12.63 10.90 -13.78
N ASP A 512 -13.38 12.00 -13.73
CA ASP A 512 -12.88 13.30 -13.25
C ASP A 512 -12.95 13.42 -11.72
N TRP A 513 -13.46 12.39 -11.04
CA TRP A 513 -13.46 12.30 -9.58
C TRP A 513 -12.16 11.66 -9.12
N LYS A 514 -11.56 12.22 -8.07
CA LYS A 514 -10.29 11.75 -7.54
C LYS A 514 -10.43 10.41 -6.82
N ASP A 515 -11.51 10.22 -6.06
CA ASP A 515 -11.82 8.94 -5.42
C ASP A 515 -13.33 8.82 -5.17
N PHE A 516 -13.81 7.62 -4.89
CA PHE A 516 -15.22 7.37 -4.59
C PHE A 516 -15.44 6.03 -3.90
N ILE A 517 -16.55 5.94 -3.16
CA ILE A 517 -17.05 4.70 -2.56
C ILE A 517 -18.35 4.27 -3.24
N THR A 518 -18.48 2.97 -3.47
CA THR A 518 -19.71 2.31 -3.94
C THR A 518 -20.24 1.40 -2.84
N ALA A 519 -21.51 1.57 -2.49
CA ALA A 519 -22.18 0.79 -1.46
C ALA A 519 -23.50 0.22 -2.00
N ILE A 520 -23.76 -1.06 -1.70
CA ILE A 520 -25.00 -1.74 -2.07
C ILE A 520 -25.84 -1.94 -0.82
N PRO A 521 -26.98 -1.24 -0.66
CA PRO A 521 -27.87 -1.43 0.47
C PRO A 521 -28.29 -2.90 0.63
N LEU A 522 -27.92 -3.52 1.76
CA LEU A 522 -28.12 -4.94 2.03
C LEU A 522 -29.48 -5.22 2.70
N PHE A 523 -30.52 -5.46 1.89
CA PHE A 523 -31.83 -5.94 2.33
C PHE A 523 -32.49 -6.77 1.23
N ASP A 524 -33.38 -7.70 1.61
CA ASP A 524 -33.94 -8.72 0.71
C ASP A 524 -34.73 -8.11 -0.46
N GLU A 525 -35.47 -7.03 -0.18
CA GLU A 525 -36.27 -6.33 -1.19
C GLU A 525 -35.41 -5.58 -2.23
N ASN A 526 -34.09 -5.42 -2.00
CA ASN A 526 -33.16 -4.78 -2.94
C ASN A 526 -32.60 -5.73 -4.01
N LEU A 527 -33.22 -6.89 -4.21
CA LEU A 527 -32.75 -7.91 -5.15
C LEU A 527 -33.66 -8.01 -6.36
N TYR A 528 -33.10 -7.77 -7.53
CA TYR A 528 -33.73 -8.02 -8.82
C TYR A 528 -33.34 -9.41 -9.31
N ASN A 529 -34.34 -10.29 -9.44
CA ASN A 529 -34.16 -11.63 -10.01
C ASN A 529 -34.38 -11.57 -11.53
N TYR A 530 -33.33 -11.82 -12.30
CA TYR A 530 -33.38 -11.86 -13.76
C TYR A 530 -33.25 -13.31 -14.22
N SER A 531 -34.29 -13.83 -14.87
CA SER A 531 -34.27 -15.18 -15.45
C SER A 531 -33.62 -15.12 -16.84
N VAL A 532 -32.50 -15.81 -16.98
CA VAL A 532 -31.82 -16.01 -18.28
C VAL A 532 -32.46 -17.19 -19.02
N ASP A 533 -32.80 -18.24 -18.28
CA ASP A 533 -33.60 -19.40 -18.69
C ASP A 533 -34.37 -19.98 -17.48
N ASP A 534 -35.13 -21.07 -17.68
CA ASP A 534 -35.96 -21.72 -16.65
C ASP A 534 -35.16 -22.26 -15.43
N SER A 535 -33.83 -22.37 -15.55
CA SER A 535 -32.95 -22.94 -14.53
C SER A 535 -31.95 -21.94 -13.93
N ASN A 536 -31.70 -20.81 -14.59
CA ASN A 536 -30.65 -19.87 -14.24
C ASN A 536 -31.20 -18.47 -13.92
N ILE A 537 -31.26 -18.17 -12.61
CA ILE A 537 -31.68 -16.87 -12.08
C ILE A 537 -30.44 -16.10 -11.63
N GLN A 538 -30.15 -14.99 -12.32
CA GLN A 538 -29.11 -14.04 -11.92
C GLN A 538 -29.70 -12.98 -11.00
N LYS A 539 -28.92 -12.52 -10.02
CA LYS A 539 -29.35 -11.53 -9.03
C LYS A 539 -28.57 -10.24 -9.20
N TYR A 540 -29.27 -9.12 -9.16
CA TYR A 540 -28.69 -7.79 -9.26
C TYR A 540 -29.26 -6.88 -8.17
N PRO A 541 -28.50 -5.92 -7.66
CA PRO A 541 -29.06 -4.93 -6.75
C PRO A 541 -30.00 -3.97 -7.48
N ILE A 542 -31.17 -3.68 -6.93
CA ILE A 542 -32.09 -2.69 -7.53
C ILE A 542 -31.53 -1.28 -7.35
N ILE A 543 -31.17 -0.92 -6.12
CA ILE A 543 -30.65 0.39 -5.74
C ILE A 543 -29.18 0.26 -5.35
N THR A 544 -28.37 1.22 -5.80
CA THR A 544 -26.99 1.42 -5.34
C THR A 544 -26.81 2.83 -4.80
N PHE A 545 -25.83 3.01 -3.91
CA PHE A 545 -25.44 4.31 -3.35
C PHE A 545 -23.96 4.56 -3.61
N GLY A 546 -23.58 5.81 -3.83
CA GLY A 546 -22.17 6.17 -3.96
C GLY A 546 -21.86 7.61 -3.58
N VAL A 547 -20.63 7.81 -3.11
CA VAL A 547 -20.07 9.13 -2.79
C VAL A 547 -18.77 9.31 -3.55
N SER A 548 -18.60 10.44 -4.24
CA SER A 548 -17.39 10.78 -5.00
C SER A 548 -16.77 12.07 -4.48
N ILE A 549 -15.45 12.16 -4.48
CA ILE A 549 -14.69 13.30 -3.98
C ILE A 549 -13.65 13.78 -5.01
N LYS A 550 -13.33 15.08 -5.01
CA LYS A 550 -12.26 15.67 -5.85
C LYS A 550 -10.99 16.03 -5.08
N SER A 551 -11.02 15.99 -3.75
CA SER A 551 -9.94 16.44 -2.87
C SER A 551 -9.58 15.37 -1.83
N ASP A 552 -8.29 15.21 -1.52
CA ASP A 552 -7.80 14.23 -0.54
C ASP A 552 -8.25 14.56 0.89
N GLU A 553 -8.65 15.80 1.15
CA GLU A 553 -9.17 16.23 2.45
C GLU A 553 -10.39 15.39 2.89
N TYR A 554 -11.17 14.89 1.91
CA TYR A 554 -12.36 14.07 2.14
C TYR A 554 -12.07 12.57 2.08
N LYS A 555 -10.82 12.13 1.92
CA LYS A 555 -10.49 10.70 1.85
C LYS A 555 -10.85 9.98 3.15
N SER A 556 -10.58 10.63 4.29
CA SER A 556 -10.99 10.12 5.61
C SER A 556 -12.51 9.96 5.76
N PHE A 557 -13.30 10.76 5.05
CA PHE A 557 -14.76 10.62 5.04
C PHE A 557 -15.21 9.34 4.33
N LEU A 558 -14.56 8.96 3.21
CA LEU A 558 -14.83 7.67 2.55
C LEU A 558 -14.50 6.49 3.46
N TYR A 559 -13.41 6.58 4.23
CA TYR A 559 -13.05 5.55 5.22
C TYR A 559 -14.07 5.44 6.35
N CYS A 560 -14.64 6.55 6.82
CA CYS A 560 -15.74 6.52 7.78
C CYS A 560 -16.99 5.82 7.21
N LEU A 561 -17.34 6.09 5.94
CA LEU A 561 -18.49 5.45 5.30
C LEU A 561 -18.33 3.93 5.20
N ASP A 562 -17.10 3.47 4.94
CA ASP A 562 -16.76 2.05 4.91
C ASP A 562 -16.79 1.44 6.32
N TYR A 563 -16.07 2.05 7.28
CA TYR A 563 -15.99 1.60 8.67
C TYR A 563 -17.37 1.48 9.34
N TYR A 564 -18.23 2.47 9.14
CA TYR A 564 -19.59 2.48 9.70
C TYR A 564 -20.62 1.72 8.87
N ARG A 565 -20.20 1.03 7.80
CA ARG A 565 -21.08 0.21 6.96
C ARG A 565 -22.28 1.01 6.47
N ILE A 566 -22.01 2.05 5.69
CA ILE A 566 -23.05 2.93 5.13
C ILE A 566 -24.11 2.15 4.34
N ASP A 567 -23.72 1.03 3.72
CA ASP A 567 -24.62 0.07 3.07
C ASP A 567 -25.71 -0.44 4.01
N ARG A 568 -25.37 -0.76 5.27
CA ARG A 568 -26.33 -1.23 6.28
C ARG A 568 -27.20 -0.09 6.81
N VAL A 569 -26.64 1.11 6.96
CA VAL A 569 -27.41 2.27 7.42
C VAL A 569 -28.48 2.63 6.39
N ILE A 570 -28.09 2.79 5.12
CA ILE A 570 -29.01 3.07 4.02
C ILE A 570 -30.02 1.93 3.87
N ALA A 571 -29.59 0.66 3.97
CA ALA A 571 -30.50 -0.48 3.96
C ALA A 571 -31.60 -0.37 5.03
N SER A 572 -31.23 -0.01 6.26
CA SER A 572 -32.20 0.13 7.35
C SER A 572 -33.25 1.23 7.07
N ILE A 573 -32.82 2.33 6.46
CA ILE A 573 -33.71 3.45 6.08
C ILE A 573 -34.67 3.02 4.97
N LEU A 574 -34.14 2.41 3.91
CA LEU A 574 -34.94 1.99 2.75
C LEU A 574 -35.90 0.86 3.10
N GLN A 575 -35.45 -0.13 3.87
CA GLN A 575 -36.32 -1.22 4.32
C GLN A 575 -37.44 -0.70 5.22
N LEU A 576 -37.15 0.28 6.09
CA LEU A 576 -38.19 0.92 6.89
C LEU A 576 -39.20 1.67 6.00
N TYR A 577 -38.75 2.40 4.99
CA TYR A 577 -39.63 3.07 4.02
C TYR A 577 -40.55 2.06 3.32
N ILE A 578 -39.97 1.00 2.73
CA ILE A 578 -40.69 -0.03 2.00
C ILE A 578 -41.81 -0.64 2.85
N ARG A 579 -41.49 -1.01 4.09
CA ARG A 579 -42.46 -1.60 5.03
C ARG A 579 -43.53 -0.61 5.45
N GLN A 580 -43.16 0.62 5.79
CA GLN A 580 -44.10 1.62 6.31
C GLN A 580 -45.02 2.19 5.22
N MET A 581 -44.54 2.21 3.97
CA MET A 581 -45.27 2.73 2.83
C MET A 581 -45.93 1.63 1.98
N ASN A 582 -45.65 0.35 2.26
CA ASN A 582 -46.05 -0.79 1.43
C ASN A 582 -45.65 -0.57 -0.05
N PHE A 583 -44.39 -0.20 -0.27
CA PHE A 583 -43.86 0.16 -1.58
C PHE A 583 -43.23 -1.04 -2.29
N ASP A 584 -43.62 -1.27 -3.54
CA ASP A 584 -43.05 -2.36 -4.35
C ASP A 584 -41.84 -1.86 -5.14
N LEU A 585 -40.65 -2.16 -4.61
CA LEU A 585 -39.38 -1.75 -5.21
C LEU A 585 -39.10 -2.44 -6.55
N THR A 586 -39.57 -3.66 -6.76
CA THR A 586 -39.37 -4.38 -8.03
C THR A 586 -40.23 -3.78 -9.14
N LYS A 587 -41.49 -3.46 -8.82
CA LYS A 587 -42.38 -2.75 -9.75
C LYS A 587 -41.82 -1.37 -10.12
N PHE A 588 -41.28 -0.64 -9.16
CA PHE A 588 -40.60 0.63 -9.41
C PHE A 588 -39.43 0.46 -10.39
N ALA A 589 -38.55 -0.52 -10.16
CA ALA A 589 -37.40 -0.78 -11.01
C ALA A 589 -37.77 -1.06 -12.48
N ASN A 590 -38.81 -1.89 -12.69
CA ASN A 590 -39.29 -2.21 -14.04
C ASN A 590 -39.80 -0.98 -14.81
N ASN A 591 -40.39 -0.01 -14.11
CA ASN A 591 -40.96 1.19 -14.72
C ASN A 591 -40.00 2.38 -14.71
N PHE A 592 -38.82 2.25 -14.11
CA PHE A 592 -37.94 3.38 -13.79
C PHE A 592 -37.53 4.19 -15.03
N LYS A 593 -37.31 3.53 -16.17
CA LYS A 593 -36.94 4.20 -17.42
C LYS A 593 -38.06 5.08 -17.97
N GLU A 594 -39.31 4.68 -17.80
CA GLU A 594 -40.48 5.45 -18.24
C GLU A 594 -40.68 6.65 -17.31
N ILE A 595 -40.54 6.42 -16.00
CA ILE A 595 -40.61 7.47 -14.97
C ILE A 595 -39.59 8.60 -15.23
N LEU A 596 -38.37 8.27 -15.66
CA LEU A 596 -37.36 9.27 -16.02
C LEU A 596 -37.71 10.05 -17.30
N LYS A 597 -38.38 9.42 -18.28
CA LYS A 597 -38.78 10.07 -19.54
C LYS A 597 -39.93 11.05 -19.35
N ASP A 598 -40.84 10.72 -18.45
CA ASP A 598 -42.04 11.52 -18.19
C ASP A 598 -41.74 12.81 -17.42
N GLY A 599 -40.49 13.01 -16.98
CA GLY A 599 -40.04 14.22 -16.30
C GLY A 599 -40.85 14.48 -15.05
N ILE A 600 -40.46 13.87 -13.93
CA ILE A 600 -40.98 14.30 -12.62
C ILE A 600 -40.45 15.72 -12.37
N ASN A 601 -41.22 16.72 -12.81
CA ASN A 601 -41.04 18.13 -12.48
C ASN A 601 -41.31 18.38 -11.00
#